data_AF-A0A6C7SVX2-F1
#
_entry.id   AF-A0A6C7SVX2-F1
#
_cell.length_a   1.000
_cell.length_b   1.000
_cell.length_c   1.000
_cell.angle_alpha   90.00
_cell.angle_beta   90.00
_cell.angle_gamma   90.00
#
_symmetry.space_group_name_H-M   'P 1'
#
loop_
_entity.id
_entity.type
_entity.pdbx_description
1 polymer ?
#
loop_
_entity_poly.entity_id
_entity_poly.type
_entity_poly.pdbx_seq_one_letter_code
_entity_poly.pdbx_strand_id
1 'polypeptide(L)'
;MILFSEDMIENLCTNKIKLFSDIKDYTERKKLIEKEVLFINIPFEAHCINTLHYLIYDGLSQSESSLLELLYKHNPYPCALVGGGSSGNMDFSGVFIFYNREILKNQALSIHVQFKPKYRFDLMKSQNFNPQSNITFTILDASLYDKTIREFIDKKTFQSINAVEALCNYFNCTFEELKNKMQEYTFALKIGEDYLISPMEINPNKTLFSYCDIESAQELSLLKKTNFIEAIKKDYEKFSLNEPKPLGAIFNDCILRRLHNKEHLNQIHFNDFPIVGFSSFGEIYGAGIAKSLVAIFFYEVENFNDFKPRYLKTFIQKYSDFKYYYLNIKGQKLEMTNEINKIILNQLKCYEDVLAKLN
;
A
#
# COMPACT_ATOMS: atom_id res chain seq x y z
N MET A 1 25.14 -9.52 -4.45
CA MET A 1 25.86 -8.83 -3.36
C MET A 1 24.97 -8.92 -2.14
N ILE A 2 25.40 -9.61 -1.08
CA ILE A 2 24.58 -9.77 0.14
C ILE A 2 24.61 -8.41 0.86
N LEU A 3 23.44 -7.82 1.08
CA LEU A 3 23.23 -6.52 1.72
C LEU A 3 23.57 -6.50 3.23
N PHE A 4 23.90 -7.66 3.78
CA PHE A 4 24.11 -7.91 5.20
C PHE A 4 25.42 -8.67 5.39
N SER A 5 26.17 -8.35 6.46
CA SER A 5 27.29 -9.21 6.87
C SER A 5 26.76 -10.59 7.28
N GLU A 6 27.50 -11.66 6.97
CA GLU A 6 27.24 -13.00 7.51
C GLU A 6 27.23 -13.02 9.05
N ASP A 7 27.86 -12.02 9.67
CA ASP A 7 27.83 -11.83 11.11
C ASP A 7 26.45 -11.42 11.63
N MET A 8 25.61 -10.77 10.81
CA MET A 8 24.30 -10.23 11.20
C MET A 8 23.16 -11.22 11.11
N ILE A 9 23.22 -12.14 10.14
CA ILE A 9 22.12 -13.04 9.80
C ILE A 9 22.29 -14.36 10.55
N GLU A 10 21.24 -14.78 11.26
CA GLU A 10 21.12 -16.13 11.83
C GLU A 10 20.59 -17.09 10.78
N ASN A 11 19.45 -16.75 10.15
CA ASN A 11 18.83 -17.54 9.09
C ASN A 11 18.33 -16.65 7.95
N LEU A 12 18.44 -17.15 6.71
CA LEU A 12 17.92 -16.50 5.51
C LEU A 12 17.07 -17.50 4.72
N CYS A 13 15.84 -17.14 4.42
CA CYS A 13 14.97 -17.91 3.56
C CYS A 13 14.44 -17.03 2.41
N THR A 14 14.51 -17.53 1.18
CA THR A 14 14.00 -16.84 0.00
C THR A 14 13.03 -17.76 -0.76
N ASN A 15 11.83 -17.28 -1.04
CA ASN A 15 10.84 -17.99 -1.84
C ASN A 15 10.49 -17.17 -3.08
N LYS A 16 10.49 -17.80 -4.25
CA LYS A 16 9.98 -17.22 -5.49
C LYS A 16 8.48 -17.51 -5.58
N ILE A 17 7.68 -16.52 -5.95
CA ILE A 17 6.22 -16.63 -6.05
C ILE A 17 5.83 -16.15 -7.44
N LYS A 18 5.18 -17.00 -8.25
CA LYS A 18 4.64 -16.56 -9.55
C LYS A 18 3.41 -15.66 -9.36
N LEU A 19 3.34 -14.59 -10.17
CA LEU A 19 2.28 -13.58 -10.07
C LEU A 19 1.18 -13.71 -11.14
N PHE A 20 1.42 -14.51 -12.19
CA PHE A 20 0.44 -14.82 -13.23
C PHE A 20 -0.21 -13.57 -13.87
N SER A 21 0.56 -12.50 -14.08
CA SER A 21 0.11 -11.22 -14.65
C SER A 21 -0.51 -11.30 -16.04
N ASP A 22 -0.24 -12.39 -16.77
CA ASP A 22 -0.81 -12.74 -18.06
C ASP A 22 -2.28 -13.19 -17.99
N ILE A 23 -2.73 -13.69 -16.83
CA ILE A 23 -4.10 -14.18 -16.63
C ILE A 23 -5.01 -13.01 -16.29
N LYS A 24 -5.91 -12.61 -17.20
CA LYS A 24 -6.76 -11.42 -17.02
C LYS A 24 -7.87 -11.58 -15.97
N ASP A 25 -8.37 -12.80 -15.76
CA ASP A 25 -9.38 -13.06 -14.74
C ASP A 25 -8.75 -12.95 -13.34
N TYR A 26 -9.18 -11.94 -12.59
CA TYR A 26 -8.62 -11.64 -11.28
C TYR A 26 -8.83 -12.79 -10.26
N THR A 27 -9.97 -13.48 -10.36
CA THR A 27 -10.31 -14.56 -9.42
C THR A 27 -9.45 -15.80 -9.68
N GLU A 28 -9.27 -16.16 -10.96
CA GLU A 28 -8.40 -17.24 -11.39
C GLU A 28 -6.94 -16.94 -11.05
N ARG A 29 -6.46 -15.74 -11.41
CA ARG A 29 -5.10 -15.28 -11.09
C ARG A 29 -4.83 -15.42 -9.60
N LYS A 30 -5.72 -14.90 -8.75
CA LYS A 30 -5.58 -14.96 -7.29
C LYS A 30 -5.55 -16.40 -6.77
N LYS A 31 -6.36 -17.32 -7.30
CA LYS A 31 -6.31 -18.74 -6.92
C LYS A 31 -4.97 -19.39 -7.27
N LEU A 32 -4.33 -18.99 -8.37
CA LEU A 32 -3.03 -19.51 -8.76
C LEU A 32 -1.91 -18.94 -7.88
N ILE A 33 -1.95 -17.64 -7.58
CA ILE A 33 -1.03 -17.02 -6.60
C ILE A 33 -1.19 -17.69 -5.21
N GLU A 34 -2.42 -18.02 -4.80
CA GLU A 34 -2.68 -18.69 -3.53
C GLU A 34 -1.96 -20.04 -3.42
N LYS A 35 -1.92 -20.82 -4.52
CA LYS A 35 -1.15 -22.06 -4.55
C LYS A 35 0.35 -21.81 -4.32
N GLU A 36 0.93 -20.82 -5.00
CA GLU A 36 2.34 -20.45 -4.82
C GLU A 36 2.63 -20.00 -3.38
N VAL A 37 1.72 -19.22 -2.78
CA VAL A 37 1.86 -18.76 -1.38
C VAL A 37 1.79 -19.93 -0.39
N LEU A 38 0.93 -20.92 -0.63
CA LEU A 38 0.84 -22.12 0.21
C LEU A 38 2.08 -23.01 0.15
N PHE A 39 2.90 -22.90 -0.90
CA PHE A 39 4.19 -23.59 -1.00
C PHE A 39 5.35 -22.89 -0.28
N ILE A 40 5.14 -21.67 0.24
CA ILE A 40 6.16 -20.97 1.01
C ILE A 40 6.48 -21.77 2.26
N ASN A 41 7.75 -22.14 2.41
CA ASN A 41 8.25 -22.80 3.60
C ASN A 41 9.32 -21.93 4.27
N ILE A 42 9.16 -21.69 5.57
CA ILE A 42 10.12 -20.94 6.39
C ILE A 42 10.74 -21.97 7.36
N PRO A 43 12.01 -22.40 7.15
CA PRO A 43 12.59 -23.55 7.84
C PRO A 43 13.07 -23.23 9.28
N PHE A 44 12.61 -22.13 9.86
CA PHE A 44 12.97 -21.65 11.19
C PHE A 44 11.77 -20.93 11.82
N GLU A 45 11.76 -20.85 13.16
CA GLU A 45 10.74 -20.12 13.90
C GLU A 45 10.96 -18.60 13.74
N ALA A 46 10.14 -17.96 12.90
CA ALA A 46 10.22 -16.54 12.65
C ALA A 46 9.41 -15.74 13.70
N HIS A 47 9.97 -14.62 14.16
CA HIS A 47 9.33 -13.78 15.17
C HIS A 47 9.44 -12.30 14.78
N CYS A 48 8.40 -11.50 15.05
CA CYS A 48 8.34 -10.09 14.66
C CYS A 48 9.46 -9.20 15.23
N ILE A 49 10.13 -9.67 16.28
CA ILE A 49 11.20 -8.96 16.99
C ILE A 49 12.54 -9.05 16.23
N ASN A 50 12.81 -10.18 15.57
CA ASN A 50 14.11 -10.49 14.99
C ASN A 50 14.03 -11.04 13.56
N THR A 51 12.84 -11.20 12.98
CA THR A 51 12.65 -11.64 11.60
C THR A 51 11.95 -10.57 10.79
N LEU A 52 12.63 -10.10 9.75
CA LEU A 52 12.11 -9.19 8.74
C LEU A 52 11.50 -10.02 7.59
N HIS A 53 10.29 -9.68 7.15
CA HIS A 53 9.71 -10.19 5.91
C HIS A 53 9.83 -9.12 4.83
N TYR A 54 10.89 -9.22 4.03
CA TYR A 54 11.17 -8.30 2.94
C TYR A 54 10.64 -8.85 1.61
N LEU A 55 9.75 -8.11 0.95
CA LEU A 55 9.09 -8.53 -0.27
C LEU A 55 9.45 -7.61 -1.44
N ILE A 56 10.07 -8.17 -2.48
CA ILE A 56 10.27 -7.48 -3.75
C ILE A 56 9.39 -8.16 -4.78
N TYR A 57 8.53 -7.41 -5.48
CA TYR A 57 7.65 -7.98 -6.50
C TYR A 57 7.86 -7.30 -7.85
N ASP A 58 7.39 -7.94 -8.92
CA ASP A 58 7.32 -7.31 -10.23
C ASP A 58 6.33 -6.15 -10.17
N GLY A 59 6.84 -4.91 -10.23
CA GLY A 59 6.04 -3.69 -10.06
C GLY A 59 5.03 -3.44 -11.17
N LEU A 60 5.07 -4.20 -12.28
CA LEU A 60 4.10 -4.14 -13.38
C LEU A 60 3.10 -5.30 -13.35
N SER A 61 3.20 -6.18 -12.36
CA SER A 61 2.41 -7.41 -12.31
C SER A 61 0.91 -7.21 -12.07
N GLN A 62 0.50 -6.06 -11.51
CA GLN A 62 -0.86 -5.78 -11.06
C GLN A 62 -1.44 -6.90 -10.17
N SER A 63 -0.56 -7.55 -9.39
CA SER A 63 -0.90 -8.70 -8.55
C SER A 63 -0.55 -8.47 -7.09
N GLU A 64 -0.09 -7.27 -6.76
CA GLU A 64 0.38 -6.87 -5.45
C GLU A 64 -0.71 -7.06 -4.38
N SER A 65 -1.90 -6.49 -4.57
CA SER A 65 -2.96 -6.55 -3.56
C SER A 65 -3.39 -8.00 -3.26
N SER A 66 -3.52 -8.81 -4.32
CA SER A 66 -3.79 -10.25 -4.20
C SER A 66 -2.68 -10.99 -3.44
N LEU A 67 -1.40 -10.71 -3.77
CA LEU A 67 -0.28 -11.33 -3.09
C LEU A 67 -0.26 -10.96 -1.61
N LEU A 68 -0.39 -9.68 -1.27
CA LEU A 68 -0.39 -9.19 0.11
C LEU A 68 -1.54 -9.78 0.93
N GLU A 69 -2.77 -9.81 0.39
CA GLU A 69 -3.91 -10.48 1.04
C GLU A 69 -3.60 -11.94 1.36
N LEU A 70 -3.05 -12.68 0.39
CA LEU A 70 -2.76 -14.10 0.54
C LEU A 70 -1.64 -14.37 1.54
N LEU A 71 -0.62 -13.50 1.60
CA LEU A 71 0.42 -13.57 2.63
C LEU A 71 -0.19 -13.34 4.02
N TYR A 72 -1.05 -12.35 4.23
CA TYR A 72 -1.73 -12.19 5.54
C TYR A 72 -2.67 -13.34 5.89
N LYS A 73 -3.30 -13.94 4.88
CA LYS A 73 -4.22 -15.06 5.05
C LYS A 73 -3.50 -16.33 5.51
N HIS A 74 -2.35 -16.64 4.91
CA HIS A 74 -1.68 -17.94 5.04
C HIS A 74 -0.35 -17.93 5.78
N ASN A 75 0.29 -16.77 6.00
CA ASN A 75 1.60 -16.74 6.65
C ASN A 75 1.48 -17.22 8.12
N PRO A 76 2.19 -18.30 8.49
CA PRO A 76 2.16 -18.82 9.85
C PRO A 76 2.84 -17.89 10.86
N TYR A 77 3.76 -17.03 10.42
CA TYR A 77 4.53 -16.16 11.30
C TYR A 77 4.18 -14.69 11.05
N PRO A 78 3.62 -13.97 12.03
CA PRO A 78 3.37 -12.54 11.90
C PRO A 78 4.71 -11.80 11.94
N CYS A 79 5.25 -11.46 10.78
CA CYS A 79 6.46 -10.66 10.64
C CYS A 79 6.14 -9.29 10.03
N ALA A 80 7.05 -8.33 10.22
CA ALA A 80 6.94 -7.02 9.58
C ALA A 80 7.14 -7.17 8.07
N LEU A 81 6.04 -7.03 7.31
CA LEU A 81 6.02 -7.12 5.85
C LEU A 81 6.33 -5.75 5.24
N VAL A 82 7.49 -5.62 4.61
CA VAL A 82 7.95 -4.37 3.98
C VAL A 82 8.66 -4.65 2.66
N GLY A 83 8.77 -3.65 1.80
CA GLY A 83 9.37 -3.86 0.50
C GLY A 83 8.90 -2.89 -0.56
N GLY A 84 8.84 -3.35 -1.80
CA GLY A 84 8.35 -2.55 -2.91
C GLY A 84 8.40 -3.25 -4.25
N GLY A 85 7.68 -2.67 -5.20
CA GLY A 85 7.66 -3.15 -6.58
C GLY A 85 8.94 -2.75 -7.27
N SER A 86 9.61 -3.72 -7.91
CA SER A 86 10.71 -3.44 -8.82
C SER A 86 10.28 -2.40 -9.86
N SER A 87 11.17 -1.47 -10.15
CA SER A 87 10.94 -0.39 -11.11
C SER A 87 11.88 -0.51 -12.31
N GLY A 88 11.57 0.27 -13.34
CA GLY A 88 12.34 0.35 -14.56
C GLY A 88 12.22 1.74 -15.16
N ASN A 89 12.30 1.81 -16.47
CA ASN A 89 12.08 3.06 -17.19
C ASN A 89 10.63 3.54 -17.04
N MET A 90 10.44 4.86 -17.17
CA MET A 90 9.13 5.51 -17.06
C MET A 90 8.20 5.25 -18.25
N ASP A 91 8.71 4.62 -19.31
CA ASP A 91 7.90 4.07 -20.41
C ASP A 91 7.27 2.71 -20.05
N PHE A 92 7.55 2.21 -18.84
CA PHE A 92 7.08 0.92 -18.34
C PHE A 92 7.45 -0.26 -19.28
N SER A 93 8.56 -0.15 -20.01
CA SER A 93 9.01 -1.17 -20.97
C SER A 93 9.35 -2.52 -20.34
N GLY A 94 9.56 -2.54 -19.02
CA GLY A 94 9.81 -3.74 -18.24
C GLY A 94 10.46 -3.43 -16.90
N VAL A 95 10.25 -4.32 -15.95
CA VAL A 95 10.93 -4.33 -14.65
C VAL A 95 11.59 -5.68 -14.46
N PHE A 96 12.72 -5.70 -13.76
CA PHE A 96 13.52 -6.91 -13.60
C PHE A 96 13.96 -7.04 -12.16
N ILE A 97 13.75 -8.23 -11.59
CA ILE A 97 14.36 -8.60 -10.31
C ILE A 97 15.50 -9.56 -10.64
N PHE A 98 16.72 -9.21 -10.25
CA PHE A 98 17.87 -10.09 -10.42
C PHE A 98 18.14 -10.87 -9.13
N TYR A 99 18.07 -12.19 -9.20
CA TYR A 99 18.29 -13.07 -8.05
C TYR A 99 19.06 -14.32 -8.47
N ASN A 100 20.18 -14.61 -7.80
CA ASN A 100 21.02 -15.80 -8.05
C ASN A 100 21.28 -16.10 -9.53
N ARG A 101 21.75 -15.10 -10.29
CA ARG A 101 22.08 -15.19 -11.73
C ARG A 101 20.87 -15.32 -12.67
N GLU A 102 19.65 -15.21 -12.14
CA GLU A 102 18.41 -15.24 -12.92
C GLU A 102 17.72 -13.88 -12.89
N ILE A 103 17.05 -13.57 -14.00
CA ILE A 103 16.10 -12.48 -14.08
C ILE A 103 14.71 -13.05 -13.82
N LEU A 104 14.09 -12.64 -12.71
CA LEU A 104 12.72 -12.98 -12.37
C LEU A 104 11.78 -11.95 -13.02
N LYS A 105 10.82 -12.43 -13.81
CA LYS A 105 9.74 -11.65 -14.41
C LYS A 105 8.41 -12.24 -13.99
N ASN A 106 7.38 -11.42 -13.79
CA ASN A 106 6.05 -11.87 -13.36
C ASN A 106 6.15 -12.73 -12.07
N GLN A 107 7.04 -12.29 -11.18
CA GLN A 107 7.41 -13.01 -9.96
C GLN A 107 7.64 -12.04 -8.80
N ALA A 108 7.44 -12.54 -7.60
CA ALA A 108 7.89 -11.90 -6.37
C ALA A 108 8.95 -12.76 -5.67
N LEU A 109 9.83 -12.09 -4.95
CA LEU A 109 10.85 -12.67 -4.08
C LEU A 109 10.49 -12.33 -2.63
N SER A 110 10.02 -13.34 -1.90
CA SER A 110 9.66 -13.26 -0.49
C SER A 110 10.86 -13.67 0.35
N ILE A 111 11.45 -12.74 1.10
CA ILE A 111 12.70 -12.90 1.82
C ILE A 111 12.42 -12.80 3.32
N HIS A 112 12.74 -13.85 4.07
CA HIS A 112 12.71 -13.84 5.53
C HIS A 112 14.15 -13.78 6.04
N VAL A 113 14.49 -12.69 6.73
CA VAL A 113 15.82 -12.47 7.31
C VAL A 113 15.69 -12.51 8.82
N GLN A 114 16.19 -13.58 9.44
CA GLN A 114 16.30 -13.67 10.89
C GLN A 114 17.67 -13.18 11.33
N PHE A 115 17.69 -12.20 12.23
CA PHE A 115 18.91 -11.58 12.74
C PHE A 115 19.42 -12.29 14.01
N LYS A 116 20.74 -12.30 14.19
CA LYS A 116 21.37 -12.81 15.43
C LYS A 116 20.96 -11.96 16.64
N PRO A 117 21.05 -12.48 17.88
CA PRO A 117 20.53 -11.80 19.08
C PRO A 117 21.05 -10.38 19.34
N LYS A 118 22.22 -10.00 18.81
CA LYS A 118 22.77 -8.64 18.94
C LYS A 118 22.32 -7.63 17.89
N TYR A 119 21.57 -8.05 16.86
CA TYR A 119 21.12 -7.17 15.78
C TYR A 119 19.62 -7.02 15.72
N ARG A 120 19.15 -5.81 15.43
CA ARG A 120 17.73 -5.49 15.30
C ARG A 120 17.47 -4.61 14.10
N PHE A 121 16.19 -4.47 13.79
CA PHE A 121 15.71 -3.53 12.78
C PHE A 121 14.53 -2.72 13.31
N ASP A 122 14.33 -1.53 12.76
CA ASP A 122 13.11 -0.76 12.91
C ASP A 122 12.71 -0.15 11.56
N LEU A 123 11.43 0.22 11.44
CA LEU A 123 10.83 0.65 10.19
C LEU A 123 10.34 2.09 10.30
N MET A 124 10.63 2.88 9.26
CA MET A 124 10.13 4.23 9.12
C MET A 124 9.37 4.36 7.81
N LYS A 125 8.14 4.87 7.89
CA LYS A 125 7.42 5.40 6.74
C LYS A 125 7.47 6.92 6.79
N SER A 126 7.81 7.58 5.67
CA SER A 126 7.70 9.03 5.52
C SER A 126 6.87 9.40 4.30
N GLN A 127 6.01 10.40 4.45
CA GLN A 127 5.15 10.93 3.40
C GLN A 127 4.86 12.42 3.63
N ASN A 128 4.75 13.20 2.55
CA ASN A 128 4.46 14.64 2.64
C ASN A 128 3.01 14.96 2.27
N PHE A 129 2.07 14.25 2.90
CA PHE A 129 0.64 14.40 2.68
C PHE A 129 -0.14 14.21 3.98
N ASN A 130 -1.07 15.13 4.26
CA ASN A 130 -1.94 15.10 5.44
C ASN A 130 -3.41 14.99 5.03
N PRO A 131 -4.24 14.21 5.76
CA PRO A 131 -5.66 14.09 5.48
C PRO A 131 -6.37 15.44 5.63
N GLN A 132 -7.32 15.71 4.74
CA GLN A 132 -8.30 16.77 4.94
C GLN A 132 -9.40 16.24 5.86
N SER A 133 -9.66 16.93 6.97
CA SER A 133 -10.66 16.49 7.94
C SER A 133 -12.03 16.31 7.29
N ASN A 134 -12.63 15.14 7.48
CA ASN A 134 -13.99 14.79 7.06
C ASN A 134 -14.28 14.81 5.54
N ILE A 135 -13.25 14.72 4.69
CA ILE A 135 -13.45 14.63 3.23
C ILE A 135 -13.13 13.21 2.76
N THR A 136 -14.18 12.42 2.54
CA THR A 136 -14.08 11.06 2.01
C THR A 136 -15.04 10.85 0.83
N PHE A 137 -14.64 9.97 -0.09
CA PHE A 137 -15.45 9.56 -1.24
C PHE A 137 -15.65 8.04 -1.18
N THR A 138 -16.89 7.58 -1.19
CA THR A 138 -17.20 6.14 -1.19
C THR A 138 -17.32 5.65 -2.62
N ILE A 139 -16.61 4.60 -2.96
CA ILE A 139 -16.56 4.07 -4.32
C ILE A 139 -17.76 3.19 -4.61
N LEU A 140 -18.49 3.50 -5.68
CA LEU A 140 -19.58 2.66 -6.17
C LEU A 140 -19.08 1.73 -7.28
N ASP A 141 -18.49 2.31 -8.32
CA ASP A 141 -18.05 1.59 -9.51
C ASP A 141 -16.55 1.75 -9.73
N ALA A 142 -15.83 0.63 -9.55
CA ALA A 142 -14.42 0.51 -9.84
C ALA A 142 -14.12 -0.81 -10.57
N SER A 143 -13.13 -0.79 -11.45
CA SER A 143 -12.65 -1.96 -12.18
C SER A 143 -11.18 -2.22 -11.86
N LEU A 144 -10.89 -3.44 -11.40
CA LEU A 144 -9.53 -3.92 -11.15
C LEU A 144 -8.76 -4.22 -12.45
N TYR A 145 -9.45 -4.38 -13.58
CA TYR A 145 -8.83 -4.73 -14.86
C TYR A 145 -8.14 -3.54 -15.53
N ASP A 146 -8.85 -2.42 -15.62
CA ASP A 146 -8.35 -1.17 -16.19
C ASP A 146 -7.94 -0.14 -15.11
N LYS A 147 -8.08 -0.51 -13.83
CA LYS A 147 -7.82 0.32 -12.65
C LYS A 147 -8.57 1.65 -12.64
N THR A 148 -9.78 1.66 -13.20
CA THR A 148 -10.60 2.86 -13.27
C THR A 148 -11.67 2.92 -12.18
N ILE A 149 -11.90 4.12 -11.65
CA ILE A 149 -13.04 4.46 -10.80
C ILE A 149 -13.94 5.39 -11.61
N ARG A 150 -15.21 5.02 -11.71
CA ARG A 150 -16.21 5.70 -12.54
C ARG A 150 -17.19 6.52 -11.71
N GLU A 151 -17.63 5.96 -10.58
CA GLU A 151 -18.67 6.59 -9.76
C GLU A 151 -18.37 6.49 -8.26
N PHE A 152 -18.77 7.55 -7.56
CA PHE A 152 -18.91 7.55 -6.11
C PHE A 152 -20.39 7.46 -5.72
N ILE A 153 -20.65 7.07 -4.48
CA ILE A 153 -21.99 7.06 -3.88
C ILE A 153 -22.02 7.95 -2.65
N ASP A 154 -23.07 8.77 -2.54
CA ASP A 154 -23.39 9.45 -1.29
C ASP A 154 -24.06 8.45 -0.33
N LYS A 155 -23.44 8.16 0.80
CA LYS A 155 -23.94 7.18 1.78
C LYS A 155 -25.24 7.59 2.49
N LYS A 156 -25.67 8.86 2.39
CA LYS A 156 -26.91 9.35 2.99
C LYS A 156 -28.06 9.28 1.99
N THR A 157 -27.83 9.69 0.75
CA THR A 157 -28.87 9.73 -0.29
C THR A 157 -28.90 8.47 -1.16
N PHE A 158 -27.83 7.67 -1.13
CA PHE A 158 -27.58 6.53 -2.01
C PHE A 158 -27.63 6.89 -3.50
N GLN A 159 -27.41 8.16 -3.83
CA GLN A 159 -27.29 8.61 -5.21
C GLN A 159 -25.84 8.44 -5.69
N SER A 160 -25.69 7.92 -6.90
CA SER A 160 -24.40 7.87 -7.58
C SER A 160 -24.07 9.22 -8.21
N ILE A 161 -22.77 9.49 -8.32
CA ILE A 161 -22.23 10.65 -9.01
C ILE A 161 -20.95 10.23 -9.72
N ASN A 162 -20.72 10.75 -10.92
CA ASN A 162 -19.46 10.51 -11.62
C ASN A 162 -18.28 10.96 -10.74
N ALA A 163 -17.23 10.14 -10.67
CA ALA A 163 -16.12 10.37 -9.76
C ALA A 163 -15.41 11.70 -10.03
N VAL A 164 -15.24 12.09 -11.29
CA VAL A 164 -14.62 13.37 -11.68
C VAL A 164 -15.56 14.55 -11.39
N GLU A 165 -16.86 14.39 -11.65
CA GLU A 165 -17.87 15.40 -11.33
C GLU A 165 -17.93 15.69 -9.82
N ALA A 166 -17.89 14.67 -8.98
CA ALA A 166 -17.83 14.82 -7.53
C ALA A 166 -16.62 15.65 -7.07
N LEU A 167 -15.47 15.46 -7.71
CA LEU A 167 -14.28 16.26 -7.44
C LEU A 167 -14.42 17.70 -7.94
N CYS A 168 -14.97 17.91 -9.14
CA CYS A 168 -15.28 19.26 -9.65
C CYS A 168 -16.21 20.01 -8.68
N ASN A 169 -17.25 19.35 -8.18
CA ASN A 169 -18.17 19.93 -7.19
C ASN A 169 -17.45 20.26 -5.88
N TYR A 170 -16.60 19.37 -5.38
CA TYR A 170 -15.82 19.60 -4.16
C TYR A 170 -14.85 20.79 -4.29
N PHE A 171 -14.11 20.87 -5.40
CA PHE A 171 -13.13 21.94 -5.65
C PHE A 171 -13.76 23.22 -6.20
N ASN A 172 -15.06 23.21 -6.50
CA ASN A 172 -15.78 24.27 -7.18
C ASN A 172 -15.04 24.74 -8.44
N CYS A 173 -14.75 23.80 -9.35
CA CYS A 173 -13.97 24.04 -10.56
C CYS A 173 -14.54 23.29 -11.77
N THR A 174 -14.11 23.68 -12.97
CA THR A 174 -14.43 22.91 -14.18
C THR A 174 -13.55 21.66 -14.31
N PHE A 175 -13.86 20.80 -15.28
CA PHE A 175 -13.04 19.62 -15.59
C PHE A 175 -11.62 20.01 -16.02
N GLU A 176 -11.50 21.07 -16.82
CA GLU A 176 -10.24 21.59 -17.34
C GLU A 176 -9.34 22.12 -16.21
N GLU A 177 -9.94 22.70 -15.17
CA GLU A 177 -9.24 23.24 -14.01
C GLU A 177 -8.86 22.16 -12.99
N LEU A 178 -9.63 21.06 -12.94
CA LEU A 178 -9.49 20.02 -11.92
C LEU A 178 -8.09 19.42 -11.88
N LYS A 179 -7.49 19.17 -13.05
CA LYS A 179 -6.12 18.60 -13.12
C LYS A 179 -5.10 19.50 -12.43
N ASN A 180 -5.24 20.82 -12.53
CA ASN A 180 -4.36 21.76 -11.86
C ASN A 180 -4.60 21.77 -10.34
N LYS A 181 -5.87 21.77 -9.91
CA LYS A 181 -6.23 21.68 -8.48
C LYS A 181 -5.65 20.42 -7.82
N MET A 182 -5.75 19.28 -8.51
CA MET A 182 -5.31 17.98 -8.00
C MET A 182 -3.78 17.84 -7.87
N GLN A 183 -2.96 18.76 -8.39
CA GLN A 183 -1.51 18.72 -8.18
C GLN A 183 -1.11 18.81 -6.69
N GLU A 184 -1.94 19.49 -5.91
CA GLU A 184 -1.74 19.70 -4.46
C GLU A 184 -2.41 18.60 -3.61
N TYR A 185 -3.04 17.61 -4.23
CA TYR A 185 -3.83 16.58 -3.53
C TYR A 185 -3.50 15.16 -4.00
N THR A 186 -3.87 14.19 -3.17
CA THR A 186 -3.82 12.77 -3.49
C THR A 186 -4.93 12.05 -2.72
N PHE A 187 -5.23 10.79 -3.09
CA PHE A 187 -6.12 9.95 -2.32
C PHE A 187 -5.36 8.98 -1.44
N ALA A 188 -6.00 8.51 -0.38
CA ALA A 188 -5.52 7.42 0.44
C ALA A 188 -6.66 6.57 0.99
N LEU A 189 -6.40 5.29 1.19
CA LEU A 189 -7.24 4.42 2.02
C LEU A 189 -6.81 4.57 3.48
N LYS A 190 -7.77 4.55 4.40
CA LYS A 190 -7.49 4.54 5.84
C LYS A 190 -7.54 3.11 6.38
N ILE A 191 -6.44 2.62 6.94
CA ILE A 191 -6.36 1.32 7.63
C ILE A 191 -5.86 1.57 9.05
N GLY A 192 -6.69 1.27 10.05
CA GLY A 192 -6.40 1.66 11.43
C GLY A 192 -6.16 3.17 11.52
N GLU A 193 -4.98 3.55 12.01
CA GLU A 193 -4.55 4.96 12.08
C GLU A 193 -3.68 5.41 10.89
N ASP A 194 -3.36 4.51 9.96
CA ASP A 194 -2.52 4.81 8.81
C ASP A 194 -3.34 5.22 7.59
N TYR A 195 -2.86 6.27 6.91
CA TYR A 195 -3.26 6.57 5.54
C TYR A 195 -2.27 5.92 4.56
N LEU A 196 -2.82 5.10 3.67
CA LEU A 196 -2.12 4.42 2.58
C LEU A 196 -2.38 5.18 1.28
N ILE A 197 -1.40 5.96 0.84
CA ILE A 197 -1.57 6.84 -0.32
C ILE A 197 -1.74 5.99 -1.59
N SER A 198 -2.84 6.23 -2.29
CA SER A 198 -3.21 5.61 -3.57
C SER A 198 -3.42 6.72 -4.59
N PRO A 199 -2.36 7.16 -5.30
CA PRO A 199 -2.46 8.29 -6.20
C PRO A 199 -3.32 7.93 -7.41
N MET A 200 -3.99 8.95 -7.95
CA MET A 200 -4.91 8.80 -9.06
C MET A 200 -4.64 9.85 -10.14
N GLU A 201 -4.95 9.49 -11.38
CA GLU A 201 -4.94 10.38 -12.54
C GLU A 201 -6.35 10.59 -13.07
N ILE A 202 -6.57 11.77 -13.65
CA ILE A 202 -7.85 12.11 -14.27
C ILE A 202 -7.76 11.77 -15.76
N ASN A 203 -8.61 10.86 -16.21
CA ASN A 203 -8.69 10.47 -17.61
C ASN A 203 -9.54 11.47 -18.42
N PRO A 204 -9.26 11.63 -19.73
CA PRO A 204 -10.07 12.47 -20.62
C PRO A 204 -11.55 12.07 -20.69
N ASN A 205 -11.86 10.78 -20.47
CA ASN A 205 -13.23 10.26 -20.44
C ASN A 205 -13.96 10.48 -19.11
N LYS A 206 -13.46 11.39 -18.26
CA LYS A 206 -14.03 11.72 -16.93
C LYS A 206 -14.11 10.53 -15.97
N THR A 207 -13.06 9.71 -15.96
CA THR A 207 -12.85 8.65 -14.95
C THR A 207 -11.54 8.91 -14.20
N LEU A 208 -11.35 8.24 -13.07
CA LEU A 208 -10.09 8.26 -12.33
C LEU A 208 -9.32 6.97 -12.56
N PHE A 209 -8.07 7.04 -12.98
CA PHE A 209 -7.15 5.90 -13.02
C PHE A 209 -6.40 5.82 -11.69
N SER A 210 -6.37 4.65 -11.06
CA SER A 210 -5.63 4.40 -9.82
C SER A 210 -4.33 3.65 -10.08
N TYR A 211 -3.24 4.10 -9.45
CA TYR A 211 -1.97 3.36 -9.48
C TYR A 211 -1.98 2.12 -8.58
N CYS A 212 -2.80 2.14 -7.53
CA CYS A 212 -3.00 1.03 -6.59
C CYS A 212 -4.30 0.28 -6.91
N ASP A 213 -4.40 -0.98 -6.48
CA ASP A 213 -5.65 -1.74 -6.64
C ASP A 213 -6.71 -1.19 -5.68
N ILE A 214 -7.86 -0.81 -6.24
CA ILE A 214 -8.98 -0.20 -5.53
C ILE A 214 -10.28 -0.92 -5.92
N GLU A 215 -11.15 -1.16 -4.96
CA GLU A 215 -12.40 -1.90 -5.13
C GLU A 215 -13.62 -1.06 -4.71
N SER A 216 -14.80 -1.42 -5.23
CA SER A 216 -16.08 -0.86 -4.78
C SER A 216 -16.29 -1.04 -3.27
N ALA A 217 -17.09 -0.15 -2.69
CA ALA A 217 -17.41 -0.01 -1.26
C ALA A 217 -16.26 0.53 -0.38
N GLN A 218 -15.05 0.70 -0.91
CA GLN A 218 -13.97 1.35 -0.17
C GLN A 218 -14.17 2.87 -0.09
N GLU A 219 -13.59 3.48 0.95
CA GLU A 219 -13.60 4.93 1.16
C GLU A 219 -12.23 5.54 0.89
N LEU A 220 -12.18 6.53 0.00
CA LEU A 220 -10.99 7.31 -0.30
C LEU A 220 -11.00 8.59 0.52
N SER A 221 -9.95 8.79 1.32
CA SER A 221 -9.68 10.06 1.99
C SER A 221 -8.91 10.99 1.05
N LEU A 222 -9.30 12.26 0.99
CA LEU A 222 -8.54 13.28 0.28
C LEU A 222 -7.41 13.81 1.16
N LEU A 223 -6.18 13.76 0.66
CA LEU A 223 -4.99 14.25 1.35
C LEU A 223 -4.42 15.44 0.60
N LYS A 224 -3.92 16.43 1.36
CA LYS A 224 -3.26 17.61 0.82
C LYS A 224 -1.75 17.50 1.00
N LYS A 225 -1.01 17.92 -0.03
CA LYS A 225 0.45 17.99 -0.05
C LYS A 225 0.95 18.92 1.06
N THR A 226 2.05 18.52 1.68
CA THR A 226 2.81 19.32 2.65
C THR A 226 4.25 19.49 2.19
N ASN A 227 4.99 20.34 2.89
CA ASN A 227 6.40 20.56 2.59
C ASN A 227 7.18 19.24 2.70
N PHE A 228 7.80 18.86 1.58
CA PHE A 228 8.53 17.61 1.43
C PHE A 228 9.71 17.47 2.39
N ILE A 229 10.52 18.53 2.54
CA ILE A 229 11.73 18.52 3.37
C ILE A 229 11.37 18.54 4.85
N GLU A 230 10.40 19.37 5.25
CA GLU A 230 9.95 19.41 6.64
C GLU A 230 9.31 18.08 7.05
N ALA A 231 8.53 17.44 6.17
CA ALA A 231 7.89 16.17 6.45
C ALA A 231 8.92 15.07 6.76
N ILE A 232 9.91 14.86 5.88
CA ILE A 232 10.91 13.82 6.11
C ILE A 232 11.81 14.11 7.31
N LYS A 233 12.18 15.37 7.55
CA LYS A 233 12.95 15.76 8.74
C LYS A 233 12.18 15.42 10.01
N LYS A 234 10.91 15.84 10.07
CA LYS A 234 10.03 15.56 11.20
C LYS A 234 9.83 14.06 11.41
N ASP A 235 9.59 13.30 10.33
CA ASP A 235 9.40 11.85 10.42
C ASP A 235 10.65 11.16 10.96
N TYR A 236 11.84 11.55 10.47
CA TYR A 236 13.10 11.00 10.91
C TYR A 236 13.46 11.40 12.34
N GLU A 237 13.37 12.68 12.70
CA GLU A 237 13.61 13.16 14.08
C GLU A 237 12.70 12.43 15.07
N LYS A 238 11.43 12.27 14.71
CA LYS A 238 10.47 11.52 15.53
C LYS A 238 10.88 10.05 15.62
N PHE A 239 11.36 9.44 14.53
CA PHE A 239 11.75 8.04 14.43
C PHE A 239 13.04 7.73 15.23
N SER A 240 14.08 8.53 15.07
CA SER A 240 15.40 8.33 15.68
C SER A 240 15.45 8.74 17.15
N LEU A 241 14.36 9.27 17.71
CA LEU A 241 14.31 9.72 19.10
C LEU A 241 14.54 8.56 20.07
N ASN A 242 15.65 8.60 20.81
CA ASN A 242 16.12 7.57 21.75
C ASN A 242 16.53 6.24 21.10
N GLU A 243 16.75 6.21 19.78
CA GLU A 243 17.32 5.05 19.11
C GLU A 243 18.85 5.18 19.02
N PRO A 244 19.61 4.08 19.09
CA PRO A 244 21.06 4.11 18.84
C PRO A 244 21.35 4.51 17.39
N LYS A 245 22.62 4.82 17.09
CA LYS A 245 23.01 5.11 15.70
C LYS A 245 22.82 3.86 14.82
N PRO A 246 22.14 3.96 13.66
CA PRO A 246 22.02 2.84 12.74
C PRO A 246 23.37 2.38 12.18
N LEU A 247 23.52 1.08 11.97
CA LEU A 247 24.60 0.47 11.20
C LEU A 247 24.47 0.78 9.70
N GLY A 248 23.23 0.93 9.23
CA GLY A 248 22.88 1.19 7.84
C GLY A 248 21.38 1.08 7.62
N ALA A 249 20.91 1.42 6.41
CA ALA A 249 19.50 1.34 6.07
C ALA A 249 19.23 0.92 4.62
N ILE A 250 18.07 0.28 4.40
CA ILE A 250 17.49 0.03 3.08
C ILE A 250 16.36 1.03 2.85
N PHE A 251 16.42 1.80 1.77
CA PHE A 251 15.38 2.74 1.36
C PHE A 251 14.60 2.22 0.15
N ASN A 252 13.31 1.96 0.33
CA ASN A 252 12.36 1.72 -0.76
C ASN A 252 11.65 3.05 -1.03
N ASP A 253 12.08 3.79 -2.06
CA ASP A 253 11.63 5.17 -2.30
C ASP A 253 10.75 5.25 -3.55
N CYS A 254 9.47 5.58 -3.40
CA CYS A 254 8.54 5.61 -4.53
C CYS A 254 9.06 6.46 -5.69
N ILE A 255 9.01 5.95 -6.92
CA ILE A 255 9.35 6.76 -8.09
C ILE A 255 8.45 8.01 -8.18
N LEU A 256 7.16 7.89 -7.85
CA LEU A 256 6.23 9.02 -7.88
C LEU A 256 6.55 10.04 -6.77
N ARG A 257 7.06 9.62 -5.62
CA ARG A 257 7.54 10.55 -4.58
C ARG A 257 8.76 11.31 -5.10
N ARG A 258 9.71 10.62 -5.71
CA ARG A 258 10.94 11.23 -6.22
C ARG A 258 10.67 12.20 -7.36
N LEU A 259 9.83 11.83 -8.32
CA LEU A 259 9.51 12.67 -9.47
C LEU A 259 8.81 13.97 -9.06
N HIS A 260 7.81 13.89 -8.18
CA HIS A 260 7.09 15.08 -7.72
C HIS A 260 7.90 16.02 -6.81
N ASN A 261 9.06 15.57 -6.32
CA ASN A 261 9.92 16.34 -5.43
C ASN A 261 11.36 16.44 -5.95
N LYS A 262 11.58 16.27 -7.26
CA LYS A 262 12.91 16.16 -7.89
C LYS A 262 13.84 17.33 -7.54
N GLU A 263 13.30 18.55 -7.48
CA GLU A 263 14.05 19.78 -7.18
C GLU A 263 14.53 19.86 -5.72
N HIS A 264 13.96 19.06 -4.82
CA HIS A 264 14.26 19.07 -3.40
C HIS A 264 15.05 17.84 -2.94
N LEU A 265 15.22 16.82 -3.78
CA LEU A 265 15.85 15.55 -3.39
C LEU A 265 17.29 15.74 -2.86
N ASN A 266 18.03 16.70 -3.41
CA ASN A 266 19.41 17.00 -3.00
C ASN A 266 19.51 17.65 -1.60
N GLN A 267 18.40 18.06 -1.01
CA GLN A 267 18.34 18.68 0.32
C GLN A 267 18.14 17.64 1.44
N ILE A 268 17.88 16.39 1.08
CA ILE A 268 17.75 15.27 2.03
C ILE A 268 19.15 14.69 2.26
N HIS A 269 19.62 14.75 3.50
CA HIS A 269 20.93 14.24 3.88
C HIS A 269 20.80 13.21 5.00
N PHE A 270 21.24 11.99 4.72
CA PHE A 270 21.40 10.91 5.69
C PHE A 270 22.84 10.40 5.57
N ASN A 271 23.79 11.20 6.01
CA ASN A 271 25.21 10.95 5.73
C ASN A 271 25.92 10.18 6.85
N ASP A 272 25.23 9.90 7.96
CA ASP A 272 25.86 9.34 9.15
C ASP A 272 26.02 7.82 9.10
N PHE A 273 25.37 7.14 8.14
CA PHE A 273 25.36 5.69 7.97
C PHE A 273 25.17 5.31 6.49
N PRO A 274 25.64 4.12 6.07
CA PRO A 274 25.45 3.67 4.69
C PRO A 274 23.98 3.41 4.37
N ILE A 275 23.56 3.87 3.20
CA ILE A 275 22.23 3.64 2.65
C ILE A 275 22.34 2.93 1.32
N VAL A 276 21.51 1.92 1.17
CA VAL A 276 21.26 1.19 -0.06
C VAL A 276 19.76 1.20 -0.32
N GLY A 277 19.34 0.86 -1.54
CA GLY A 277 17.92 0.89 -1.86
C GLY A 277 17.67 1.02 -3.34
N PHE A 278 16.42 1.28 -3.67
CA PHE A 278 16.00 1.47 -5.05
C PHE A 278 14.76 2.35 -5.10
N SER A 279 14.51 2.90 -6.29
CA SER A 279 13.21 3.51 -6.55
C SER A 279 12.19 2.45 -6.85
N SER A 280 11.04 2.49 -6.22
CA SER A 280 10.03 1.45 -6.38
C SER A 280 8.82 1.94 -7.18
N PHE A 281 8.15 0.99 -7.85
CA PHE A 281 6.80 1.17 -8.36
C PHE A 281 5.83 0.70 -7.28
N GLY A 282 5.57 1.58 -6.31
CA GLY A 282 4.85 1.24 -5.08
C GLY A 282 5.78 0.65 -4.02
N GLU A 283 5.45 0.88 -2.76
CA GLU A 283 6.15 0.41 -1.58
C GLU A 283 5.21 -0.49 -0.79
N ILE A 284 5.78 -1.37 0.03
CA ILE A 284 5.01 -2.17 0.96
C ILE A 284 5.36 -1.71 2.37
N TYR A 285 4.33 -1.34 3.12
CA TYR A 285 4.40 -1.10 4.55
C TYR A 285 3.20 -1.79 5.22
N GLY A 286 3.28 -3.12 5.27
CA GLY A 286 2.16 -4.03 5.50
C GLY A 286 1.22 -4.13 4.30
N ALA A 287 0.69 -3.00 3.84
CA ALA A 287 -0.09 -2.91 2.61
C ALA A 287 0.67 -2.16 1.52
N GLY A 288 0.17 -2.27 0.29
CA GLY A 288 0.66 -1.52 -0.86
C GLY A 288 0.37 -0.03 -0.73
N ILE A 289 1.41 0.79 -0.88
CA ILE A 289 1.35 2.24 -0.81
C ILE A 289 2.17 2.86 -1.94
N ALA A 290 1.94 4.14 -2.20
CA ALA A 290 2.75 4.91 -3.13
C ALA A 290 3.03 6.30 -2.58
N LYS A 291 3.87 7.08 -3.29
CA LYS A 291 4.28 8.44 -2.90
C LYS A 291 4.86 8.54 -1.48
N SER A 292 5.52 7.48 -1.00
CA SER A 292 6.15 7.44 0.32
C SER A 292 7.62 6.99 0.22
N LEU A 293 8.30 7.05 1.37
CA LEU A 293 9.58 6.38 1.60
C LEU A 293 9.35 5.35 2.70
N VAL A 294 9.65 4.08 2.41
CA VAL A 294 9.68 3.01 3.41
C VAL A 294 11.13 2.61 3.64
N ALA A 295 11.64 2.96 4.81
CA ALA A 295 13.01 2.70 5.21
C ALA A 295 13.08 1.61 6.29
N ILE A 296 14.10 0.76 6.17
CA ILE A 296 14.46 -0.29 7.13
C ILE A 296 15.81 0.08 7.69
N PHE A 297 15.89 0.34 9.00
CA PHE A 297 17.13 0.68 9.69
C PHE A 297 17.63 -0.53 10.48
N PHE A 298 18.94 -0.76 10.48
CA PHE A 298 19.57 -1.87 11.20
C PHE A 298 20.45 -1.36 12.33
N TYR A 299 20.45 -2.07 13.45
CA TYR A 299 21.12 -1.67 14.67
C TYR A 299 21.89 -2.83 15.28
N GLU A 300 23.02 -2.54 15.92
CA GLU A 300 23.64 -3.41 16.91
C GLU A 300 23.20 -2.95 18.30
N VAL A 301 22.76 -3.89 19.12
CA VAL A 301 22.21 -3.62 20.46
C VAL A 301 22.86 -4.56 21.46
N GLU A 302 23.45 -4.00 22.52
CA GLU A 302 24.08 -4.79 23.57
C GLU A 302 23.04 -5.48 24.45
N ASN A 303 21.94 -4.79 24.76
CA ASN A 303 20.82 -5.31 25.53
C ASN A 303 19.50 -5.02 24.82
N PHE A 304 18.67 -6.06 24.66
CA PHE A 304 17.39 -5.95 23.99
C PHE A 304 16.44 -4.94 24.64
N ASN A 305 16.44 -4.85 25.97
CA ASN A 305 15.50 -4.01 26.71
C ASN A 305 15.71 -2.51 26.47
N ASP A 306 16.89 -2.13 25.98
CA ASP A 306 17.25 -0.75 25.69
C ASP A 306 16.82 -0.33 24.29
N PHE A 307 16.58 -1.29 23.38
CA PHE A 307 16.07 -1.05 22.05
C PHE A 307 14.53 -0.98 22.07
N LYS A 308 13.96 0.17 21.71
CA LYS A 308 12.51 0.43 21.83
C LYS A 308 11.86 0.78 20.49
N PRO A 309 11.97 -0.12 19.50
CA PRO A 309 11.59 0.14 18.11
C PRO A 309 10.14 0.58 18.03
N ARG A 310 9.92 1.67 17.32
CA ARG A 310 8.59 2.31 17.26
C ARG A 310 7.60 1.47 16.48
N TYR A 311 8.06 0.81 15.41
CA TYR A 311 7.20 -0.07 14.65
C TYR A 311 6.71 -1.23 15.51
N LEU A 312 7.62 -1.89 16.24
CA LEU A 312 7.31 -3.05 17.08
C LEU A 312 6.26 -2.73 18.16
N LYS A 313 6.30 -1.54 18.76
CA LYS A 313 5.29 -1.08 19.74
C LYS A 313 3.87 -1.10 19.18
N THR A 314 3.73 -0.88 17.88
CA THR A 314 2.44 -0.84 17.18
C THR A 314 2.21 -2.06 16.29
N PHE A 315 3.14 -3.01 16.25
CA PHE A 315 3.14 -4.10 15.27
C PHE A 315 1.88 -4.96 15.36
N ILE A 316 1.50 -5.40 16.57
CA ILE A 316 0.34 -6.27 16.77
C ILE A 316 -0.94 -5.61 16.26
N GLN A 317 -1.12 -4.32 16.56
CA GLN A 317 -2.26 -3.54 16.10
C GLN A 317 -2.23 -3.41 14.57
N LYS A 318 -1.10 -2.96 14.00
CA LYS A 318 -0.95 -2.79 12.55
C LYS A 318 -1.18 -4.09 11.78
N TYR A 319 -0.57 -5.19 12.23
CA TYR A 319 -0.72 -6.50 11.59
C TYR A 319 -2.18 -6.97 11.61
N SER A 320 -2.86 -6.77 12.74
CA SER A 320 -4.30 -7.03 12.86
C SER A 320 -5.12 -6.15 11.93
N ASP A 321 -4.81 -4.85 11.84
CA ASP A 321 -5.52 -3.90 10.98
C ASP A 321 -5.37 -4.26 9.49
N PHE A 322 -4.18 -4.67 9.04
CA PHE A 322 -3.96 -5.10 7.65
C PHE A 322 -4.71 -6.39 7.32
N LYS A 323 -4.67 -7.38 8.22
CA LYS A 323 -5.41 -8.63 8.04
C LYS A 323 -6.92 -8.38 8.04
N TYR A 324 -7.40 -7.53 8.95
CA TYR A 324 -8.80 -7.12 9.02
C TYR A 324 -9.22 -6.37 7.76
N TYR A 325 -8.42 -5.44 7.26
CA TYR A 325 -8.72 -4.67 6.05
C TYR A 325 -9.07 -5.57 4.85
N TYR A 326 -8.22 -6.56 4.53
CA TYR A 326 -8.48 -7.44 3.40
C TYR A 326 -9.74 -8.32 3.57
N LEU A 327 -10.09 -8.67 4.82
CA LEU A 327 -11.35 -9.34 5.12
C LEU A 327 -12.55 -8.37 5.00
N ASN A 328 -12.38 -7.15 5.48
CA ASN A 328 -13.43 -6.14 5.61
C ASN A 328 -13.91 -5.59 4.27
N ILE A 329 -13.06 -5.53 3.24
CA ILE A 329 -13.47 -5.13 1.87
C ILE A 329 -14.69 -5.95 1.41
N LYS A 330 -14.69 -7.27 1.67
CA LYS A 330 -15.82 -8.15 1.31
C LYS A 330 -17.07 -7.84 2.13
N GLY A 331 -16.90 -7.56 3.42
CA GLY A 331 -17.98 -7.16 4.33
C GLY A 331 -18.65 -5.86 3.89
N GLN A 332 -17.86 -4.82 3.62
CA GLN A 332 -18.36 -3.52 3.15
C GLN A 332 -19.16 -3.63 1.85
N LYS A 333 -18.72 -4.46 0.90
CA LYS A 333 -19.48 -4.73 -0.33
C LYS A 333 -20.84 -5.37 -0.06
N LEU A 334 -20.87 -6.37 0.82
CA LEU A 334 -22.13 -7.03 1.22
C LEU A 334 -23.07 -6.06 1.94
N GLU A 335 -22.56 -5.25 2.86
CA GLU A 335 -23.34 -4.22 3.57
C GLU A 335 -23.92 -3.20 2.59
N MET A 336 -23.11 -2.64 1.70
CA MET A 336 -23.57 -1.68 0.70
C MET A 336 -24.63 -2.29 -0.23
N THR A 337 -24.44 -3.55 -0.64
CA THR A 337 -25.42 -4.28 -1.47
C THR A 337 -26.74 -4.49 -0.74
N ASN A 338 -26.68 -4.87 0.55
CA ASN A 338 -27.87 -5.06 1.38
C ASN A 338 -28.64 -3.75 1.58
N GLU A 339 -27.96 -2.63 1.81
CA GLU A 339 -28.62 -1.32 1.94
C GLU A 339 -29.28 -0.87 0.63
N ILE A 340 -28.60 -1.02 -0.51
CA ILE A 340 -29.20 -0.75 -1.82
C ILE A 340 -30.45 -1.61 -2.04
N ASN A 341 -30.38 -2.91 -1.75
CA ASN A 341 -31.53 -3.81 -1.87
C ASN A 341 -32.71 -3.39 -0.97
N LYS A 342 -32.45 -2.95 0.27
CA LYS A 342 -33.50 -2.43 1.17
C LYS A 342 -34.19 -1.20 0.59
N ILE A 343 -33.43 -0.27 0.01
CA ILE A 343 -33.97 0.95 -0.61
C ILE A 343 -34.87 0.59 -1.80
N ILE A 344 -34.41 -0.30 -2.69
CA ILE A 344 -35.18 -0.77 -3.84
C ILE A 344 -36.49 -1.43 -3.37
N LEU A 345 -36.42 -2.33 -2.38
CA LEU A 345 -37.61 -3.00 -1.84
C LEU A 345 -38.60 -2.02 -1.22
N ASN A 346 -38.13 -0.99 -0.52
CA ASN A 346 -39.01 0.04 0.05
C ASN A 346 -39.68 0.88 -1.03
N GLN A 347 -38.96 1.23 -2.11
CA GLN A 347 -39.55 1.93 -3.25
C GLN A 347 -40.63 1.10 -3.95
N LEU A 348 -40.37 -0.20 -4.15
CA LEU A 348 -41.35 -1.12 -4.74
C LEU A 348 -42.63 -1.22 -3.89
N LYS A 349 -42.51 -1.32 -2.55
CA LYS A 349 -43.67 -1.29 -1.65
C LYS A 349 -44.47 0.00 -1.76
N CYS A 350 -43.80 1.15 -1.82
CA CYS A 350 -44.49 2.42 -2.01
C CYS A 350 -45.27 2.46 -3.34
N TYR A 351 -44.74 1.87 -4.42
CA TYR A 351 -45.49 1.76 -5.68
C TYR A 351 -46.67 0.80 -5.59
N GLU A 352 -46.54 -0.33 -4.89
CA GLU A 352 -47.66 -1.25 -4.62
C GLU A 352 -48.79 -0.56 -3.86
N ASP A 353 -48.47 0.20 -2.80
CA ASP A 353 -49.46 0.96 -2.01
C ASP A 353 -50.22 2.02 -2.84
N VAL A 354 -49.54 2.62 -3.81
CA VAL A 354 -50.17 3.58 -4.74
C VAL A 354 -51.06 2.87 -5.75
N LEU A 355 -50.60 1.75 -6.32
CA LEU A 355 -51.38 0.94 -7.25
C LEU A 355 -52.63 0.34 -6.57
N ALA A 356 -52.52 -0.08 -5.32
CA ALA A 356 -53.64 -0.60 -4.52
C ALA A 356 -54.72 0.45 -4.22
N LYS A 357 -54.40 1.75 -4.29
CA LYS A 357 -55.36 2.85 -4.12
C LYS A 357 -56.00 3.32 -5.43
N LEU A 358 -55.46 2.89 -6.57
CA LEU A 358 -55.99 3.19 -7.90
C LEU A 358 -56.99 2.12 -8.38
N ASN A 359 -56.96 0.94 -7.77
CA ASN A 359 -57.99 -0.11 -7.88
C ASN A 359 -59.01 0.02 -6.74
#